data_AF-A0A1I2SZF1-F1
#
_entry.id   AF-A0A1I2SZF1-F1
#
_cell.length_a   1.000
_cell.length_b   1.000
_cell.length_c   1.000
_cell.angle_alpha   90.00
_cell.angle_beta   90.00
_cell.angle_gamma   90.00
#
_symmetry.space_group_name_H-M   'P 1'
#
loop_
_entity.id
_entity.type
_entity.pdbx_description
1 polymer ?
#
loop_
_entity_poly.entity_id
_entity_poly.type
_entity_poly.pdbx_seq_one_letter_code
_entity_poly.pdbx_strand_id
1 'polypeptide(L)'
;MPFDWLKRRLTTPDVSRPPTDIGGDDGTATARIAAPRPTGPSRPVSLATATRDYARAVEGGTLDRLGVDAHRRLLLAMGPEIWAWQRARKLTSQTPWRASPNRGERHERLSAMRQMMDDLTTWEQALATLDAEAGRARFYNGPVPPDLEVPPAVMRLIEARRAAAEERAARRKPRSDEGGGGPALTPDAAVRHP
;
A
#
# COMPACT_ATOMS: atom_id res chain seq x y z
N MET A 1 -18.35 1.30 -12.33
CA MET A 1 -17.34 0.64 -13.19
C MET A 1 -15.99 1.35 -12.98
N PRO A 2 -15.11 0.92 -12.06
CA PRO A 2 -14.01 1.77 -11.60
C PRO A 2 -12.66 1.40 -12.23
N PHE A 3 -12.50 1.44 -13.57
CA PHE A 3 -11.18 1.21 -14.21
C PHE A 3 -10.97 1.96 -15.55
N ASP A 4 -11.79 2.97 -15.88
CA ASP A 4 -11.69 3.67 -17.18
C ASP A 4 -10.46 4.57 -17.33
N TRP A 5 -9.83 4.97 -16.22
CA TRP A 5 -8.62 5.80 -16.26
C TRP A 5 -7.37 5.03 -16.74
N LEU A 6 -7.39 3.68 -16.64
CA LEU A 6 -6.28 2.83 -17.09
C LEU A 6 -6.31 2.55 -18.61
N LYS A 7 -7.49 2.58 -19.24
CA LYS A 7 -7.64 2.32 -20.68
C LYS A 7 -7.20 3.50 -21.56
N ARG A 8 -7.33 4.74 -21.08
CA ARG A 8 -6.99 5.94 -21.87
C ARG A 8 -5.49 6.20 -22.04
N ARG A 9 -4.61 5.51 -21.31
CA ARG A 9 -3.14 5.68 -21.46
C ARG A 9 -2.47 4.63 -22.36
N LEU A 10 -3.22 3.70 -22.93
CA LEU A 10 -2.67 2.61 -23.76
C LEU A 10 -3.17 2.61 -25.21
N THR A 11 -3.95 3.61 -25.62
CA THR A 11 -4.44 3.74 -27.00
C THR A 11 -4.13 5.12 -27.55
N THR A 12 -2.96 5.23 -28.17
CA THR A 12 -2.78 6.08 -29.35
C THR A 12 -2.27 5.17 -30.46
N PRO A 13 -3.04 4.91 -31.52
CA PRO A 13 -2.48 4.37 -32.74
C PRO A 13 -1.79 5.54 -33.45
N ASP A 14 -0.52 5.38 -33.82
CA ASP A 14 -0.02 6.14 -34.95
C ASP A 14 0.56 5.19 -35.98
N VAL A 15 -0.18 5.14 -37.07
CA VAL A 15 0.09 4.45 -38.31
C VAL A 15 0.90 5.43 -39.13
N SER A 16 2.15 5.11 -39.42
CA SER A 16 2.84 5.68 -40.58
C SER A 16 3.97 4.78 -41.07
N ARG A 17 3.71 4.13 -42.20
CA ARG A 17 4.67 3.50 -43.13
C ARG A 17 4.10 3.73 -44.54
N PRO A 18 4.87 3.69 -45.64
CA PRO A 18 6.23 4.19 -45.92
C PRO A 18 6.19 5.15 -47.17
N PRO A 19 7.32 5.43 -47.84
CA PRO A 19 7.62 4.60 -49.03
C PRO A 19 9.12 4.26 -49.26
N THR A 20 9.29 3.41 -50.28
CA THR A 20 10.41 2.57 -50.74
C THR A 20 11.52 3.30 -51.53
N ASP A 21 12.72 2.69 -51.55
CA ASP A 21 13.88 2.79 -52.48
C ASP A 21 14.56 4.18 -52.66
N ILE A 22 15.89 4.31 -52.70
CA ILE A 22 16.82 3.82 -53.73
C ILE A 22 18.22 3.58 -53.13
N GLY A 23 18.94 2.59 -53.66
CA GLY A 23 20.27 2.15 -53.24
C GLY A 23 21.45 3.11 -53.46
N GLY A 24 22.59 2.67 -52.95
CA GLY A 24 23.89 3.33 -53.10
C GLY A 24 24.93 2.58 -52.28
N ASP A 25 25.64 1.68 -52.96
CA ASP A 25 26.85 0.99 -52.54
C ASP A 25 27.94 2.01 -52.20
N ASP A 26 28.57 1.89 -51.03
CA ASP A 26 29.99 2.24 -50.85
C ASP A 26 30.51 1.70 -49.52
N GLY A 27 31.51 0.83 -49.65
CA GLY A 27 32.15 0.13 -48.55
C GLY A 27 32.86 1.08 -47.60
N THR A 28 32.43 1.09 -46.35
CA THR A 28 33.25 1.57 -45.24
C THR A 28 33.08 0.65 -44.04
N ALA A 29 34.21 0.12 -43.56
CA ALA A 29 34.34 -0.85 -42.49
C ALA A 29 33.48 -0.51 -41.27
N THR A 30 32.32 -1.16 -41.17
CA THR A 30 31.41 -1.00 -40.03
C THR A 30 31.83 -2.01 -38.98
N ALA A 31 32.40 -1.51 -37.88
CA ALA A 31 32.50 -2.23 -36.63
C ALA A 31 31.16 -2.91 -36.37
N ARG A 32 31.16 -4.23 -36.22
CA ARG A 32 29.99 -5.00 -35.80
C ARG A 32 29.59 -4.50 -34.41
N ILE A 33 28.76 -3.46 -34.37
CA ILE A 33 27.99 -3.08 -33.19
C ILE A 33 27.12 -4.30 -32.94
N ALA A 34 27.52 -5.12 -31.97
CA ALA A 34 26.73 -6.23 -31.51
C ALA A 34 25.35 -5.65 -31.14
N ALA A 35 24.35 -5.94 -31.96
CA ALA A 35 22.97 -5.56 -31.67
C ALA A 35 22.68 -6.00 -30.23
N PRO A 36 22.10 -5.13 -29.38
CA PRO A 36 21.70 -5.53 -28.05
C PRO A 36 20.79 -6.75 -28.22
N ARG A 37 21.24 -7.90 -27.68
CA ARG A 37 20.44 -9.13 -27.71
C ARG A 37 19.03 -8.77 -27.23
N PRO A 38 17.96 -9.12 -27.95
CA PRO A 38 16.63 -8.99 -27.41
C PRO A 38 16.65 -9.75 -26.09
N THR A 39 16.51 -9.02 -24.98
CA THR A 39 16.29 -9.61 -23.66
C THR A 39 15.05 -10.47 -23.82
N GLY A 40 15.25 -11.78 -23.92
CA GLY A 40 14.16 -12.74 -23.99
C GLY A 40 13.17 -12.49 -22.85
N PRO A 41 11.92 -12.96 -22.97
CA PRO A 41 10.90 -12.69 -21.96
C PRO A 41 11.45 -13.04 -20.57
N SER A 42 11.65 -12.01 -19.75
CA SER A 42 12.17 -12.17 -18.40
C SER A 42 11.23 -13.13 -17.69
N ARG A 43 11.72 -14.28 -17.24
CA ARG A 43 10.93 -15.23 -16.46
C ARG A 43 10.16 -14.48 -15.37
N PRO A 44 8.87 -14.75 -15.17
CA PRO A 44 8.11 -14.10 -14.12
C PRO A 44 8.84 -14.32 -12.79
N VAL A 45 9.17 -13.23 -12.10
CA VAL A 45 9.86 -13.27 -10.81
C VAL A 45 8.90 -13.93 -9.81
N SER A 46 9.36 -14.99 -9.14
CA SER A 46 8.53 -15.67 -8.13
C SER A 46 8.17 -14.73 -6.98
N LEU A 47 7.05 -14.97 -6.32
CA LEU A 47 6.58 -14.16 -5.19
C LEU A 47 7.63 -14.06 -4.07
N ALA A 48 8.30 -15.17 -3.75
CA ALA A 48 9.36 -15.20 -2.75
C ALA A 48 10.57 -14.34 -3.14
N THR A 49 10.93 -14.31 -4.43
CA THR A 49 12.02 -13.45 -4.91
C THR A 49 11.60 -11.99 -4.86
N ALA A 50 10.41 -11.66 -5.38
CA ALA A 50 9.91 -10.30 -5.40
C ALA A 50 9.76 -9.70 -3.99
N THR A 51 9.20 -10.45 -3.04
CA THR A 51 9.06 -9.98 -1.64
C THR A 51 10.40 -9.85 -0.94
N ARG A 52 11.38 -10.70 -1.25
CA ARG A 52 12.75 -10.57 -0.75
C ARG A 52 13.45 -9.32 -1.29
N ASP A 53 13.34 -9.06 -2.59
CA ASP A 53 13.95 -7.91 -3.24
C ASP A 53 13.31 -6.60 -2.77
N TYR A 54 11.99 -6.58 -2.64
CA TYR A 54 11.26 -5.48 -2.02
C TYR A 54 11.79 -5.20 -0.60
N ALA A 55 11.88 -6.23 0.24
CA ALA A 55 12.30 -6.07 1.61
C ALA A 55 13.74 -5.56 1.72
N ARG A 56 14.66 -6.06 0.87
CA ARG A 56 16.03 -5.53 0.76
C ARG A 56 16.04 -4.05 0.37
N ALA A 57 15.20 -3.64 -0.58
CA ALA A 57 15.13 -2.24 -1.01
C ALA A 57 14.55 -1.33 0.09
N VAL A 58 13.59 -1.81 0.89
CA VAL A 58 13.08 -1.08 2.06
C VAL A 58 14.16 -0.96 3.13
N GLU A 59 14.79 -2.07 3.50
CA GLU A 59 15.83 -2.13 4.53
C GLU A 59 17.07 -1.29 4.15
N GLY A 60 17.42 -1.25 2.86
CA GLY A 60 18.51 -0.42 2.34
C GLY A 60 18.12 1.04 2.09
N GLY A 61 16.86 1.44 2.29
CA GLY A 61 16.38 2.80 1.99
C GLY A 61 16.47 3.17 0.50
N THR A 62 16.49 2.17 -0.39
CA THR A 62 16.63 2.35 -1.85
C THR A 62 15.33 2.15 -2.61
N LEU A 63 14.23 1.80 -1.94
CA LEU A 63 12.94 1.54 -2.59
C LEU A 63 12.50 2.73 -3.45
N ASP A 64 12.59 3.95 -2.93
CA ASP A 64 12.12 5.15 -3.63
C ASP A 64 13.07 5.60 -4.75
N ARG A 65 14.25 4.97 -4.86
CA ARG A 65 15.24 5.18 -5.93
C ARG A 65 15.19 4.09 -7.01
N LEU A 66 14.32 3.10 -6.86
CA LEU A 66 14.17 2.05 -7.87
C LEU A 66 13.62 2.67 -9.17
N GLY A 67 14.16 2.23 -10.30
CA GLY A 67 13.62 2.61 -11.61
C GLY A 67 12.19 2.11 -11.80
N VAL A 68 11.43 2.75 -12.70
CA VAL A 68 10.03 2.44 -13.00
C VAL A 68 9.83 0.96 -13.35
N ASP A 69 10.74 0.36 -14.12
CA ASP A 69 10.67 -1.06 -14.50
C ASP A 69 10.86 -2.00 -13.30
N ALA A 70 11.72 -1.63 -12.35
CA ALA A 70 11.90 -2.41 -11.13
C ALA A 70 10.63 -2.37 -10.27
N HIS A 71 10.04 -1.19 -10.09
CA HIS A 71 8.74 -1.05 -9.42
C HIS A 71 7.65 -1.89 -10.11
N ARG A 72 7.54 -1.78 -11.43
CA ARG A 72 6.55 -2.53 -12.22
C ARG A 72 6.73 -4.04 -12.07
N ARG A 73 7.96 -4.55 -12.13
CA ARG A 73 8.26 -5.98 -11.96
C ARG A 73 7.86 -6.48 -10.58
N LEU A 74 8.20 -5.72 -9.52
CA LEU A 74 7.83 -6.06 -8.16
C LEU A 74 6.30 -6.07 -7.97
N LEU A 75 5.62 -5.03 -8.47
CA LEU A 75 4.15 -4.93 -8.42
C LEU A 75 3.48 -6.10 -9.13
N LEU A 76 3.92 -6.44 -10.35
CA LEU A 76 3.35 -7.55 -11.13
C LEU A 76 3.57 -8.91 -10.45
N ALA A 77 4.76 -9.14 -9.88
CA ALA A 77 5.08 -10.39 -9.21
C ALA A 77 4.29 -10.56 -7.89
N MET A 78 4.18 -9.49 -7.09
CA MET A 78 3.43 -9.53 -5.84
C MET A 78 1.92 -9.52 -6.05
N GLY A 79 1.43 -8.82 -7.08
CA GLY A 79 0.02 -8.49 -7.22
C GLY A 79 -0.38 -7.29 -6.34
N PRO A 80 -1.53 -6.66 -6.64
CA PRO A 80 -1.95 -5.41 -6.01
C PRO A 80 -2.17 -5.55 -4.50
N GLU A 81 -2.77 -6.65 -4.03
CA GLU A 81 -3.11 -6.81 -2.62
C GLU A 81 -1.86 -6.96 -1.74
N ILE A 82 -0.90 -7.79 -2.16
CA ILE A 82 0.36 -7.97 -1.44
C ILE A 82 1.18 -6.68 -1.52
N TRP A 83 1.18 -5.98 -2.65
CA TRP A 83 1.84 -4.68 -2.77
C TRP A 83 1.27 -3.66 -1.80
N ALA A 84 -0.05 -3.52 -1.73
CA ALA A 84 -0.72 -2.64 -0.78
C ALA A 84 -0.40 -3.03 0.66
N TRP A 85 -0.38 -4.34 0.97
CA TRP A 85 -0.01 -4.81 2.30
C TRP A 85 1.42 -4.46 2.70
N GLN A 86 2.37 -4.65 1.79
CA GLN A 86 3.76 -4.25 2.00
C GLN A 86 3.87 -2.74 2.24
N ARG A 87 3.13 -1.95 1.46
CA ARG A 87 3.10 -0.51 1.63
C ARG A 87 2.51 -0.10 2.99
N ALA A 88 1.42 -0.74 3.42
CA ALA A 88 0.83 -0.50 4.74
C ALA A 88 1.86 -0.75 5.86
N ARG A 89 2.60 -1.87 5.77
CA ARG A 89 3.68 -2.19 6.71
C ARG A 89 4.83 -1.18 6.67
N LYS A 90 5.24 -0.70 5.49
CA LYS A 90 6.26 0.37 5.35
C LYS A 90 5.81 1.65 6.08
N LEU A 91 4.56 2.07 5.86
CA LEU A 91 4.00 3.28 6.48
C LEU A 91 3.96 3.19 8.00
N THR A 92 3.75 1.99 8.54
CA THR A 92 3.75 1.73 9.99
C THR A 92 5.10 1.29 10.54
N SER A 93 6.19 1.44 9.77
CA SER A 93 7.56 1.05 10.15
C SER A 93 7.70 -0.42 10.59
N GLN A 94 6.85 -1.30 10.09
CA GLN A 94 6.90 -2.72 10.36
C GLN A 94 7.85 -3.44 9.41
N THR A 95 8.35 -4.60 9.86
CA THR A 95 9.17 -5.47 9.02
C THR A 95 8.40 -5.90 7.77
N PRO A 96 8.97 -5.78 6.56
CA PRO A 96 8.32 -6.22 5.33
C PRO A 96 7.90 -7.69 5.41
N TRP A 97 6.74 -8.02 4.85
CA TRP A 97 6.29 -9.41 4.76
C TRP A 97 7.18 -10.16 3.75
N ARG A 98 7.45 -11.44 3.97
CA ARG A 98 8.30 -12.24 3.07
C ARG A 98 7.63 -13.57 2.80
N ALA A 99 7.46 -13.91 1.54
CA ALA A 99 6.96 -15.23 1.18
C ALA A 99 8.07 -16.27 1.33
N SER A 100 7.71 -17.46 1.82
CA SER A 100 8.63 -18.58 1.92
C SER A 100 8.93 -19.18 0.54
N PRO A 101 10.20 -19.42 0.17
CA PRO A 101 10.53 -20.10 -1.09
C PRO A 101 10.17 -21.59 -1.09
N ASN A 102 9.95 -22.17 0.09
CA ASN A 102 9.69 -23.61 0.27
C ASN A 102 8.20 -23.96 0.18
N ARG A 103 7.32 -22.96 0.10
CA ARG A 103 5.87 -23.13 0.04
C ARG A 103 5.35 -22.67 -1.31
N GLY A 104 4.30 -23.32 -1.80
CA GLY A 104 3.69 -22.95 -3.07
C GLY A 104 3.09 -21.53 -3.02
N GLU A 105 3.24 -20.76 -4.10
CA GLU A 105 2.81 -19.35 -4.13
C GLU A 105 1.35 -19.14 -3.76
N ARG A 106 0.46 -20.06 -4.17
CA ARG A 106 -0.96 -20.01 -3.79
C ARG A 106 -1.15 -20.03 -2.27
N HIS A 107 -0.40 -20.86 -1.56
CA HIS A 107 -0.48 -20.95 -0.10
C HIS A 107 0.07 -19.69 0.56
N GLU A 108 1.17 -19.14 0.04
CA GLU A 108 1.74 -17.89 0.54
C GLU A 108 0.80 -16.71 0.35
N ARG A 109 0.13 -16.61 -0.81
CA ARG A 109 -0.90 -15.58 -1.05
C ARG A 109 -2.07 -15.70 -0.08
N LEU A 110 -2.57 -16.93 0.14
CA LEU A 110 -3.64 -17.17 1.12
C LEU A 110 -3.21 -16.84 2.55
N SER A 111 -1.96 -17.16 2.91
CA SER A 111 -1.40 -16.80 4.22
C SER A 111 -1.29 -15.29 4.38
N ALA A 112 -0.82 -14.58 3.34
CA ALA A 112 -0.79 -13.11 3.33
C ALA A 112 -2.18 -12.52 3.52
N MET A 113 -3.20 -13.01 2.79
CA MET A 113 -4.57 -12.53 2.94
C MET A 113 -5.12 -12.74 4.35
N ARG A 114 -4.83 -13.88 4.99
CA ARG A 114 -5.21 -14.10 6.39
C ARG A 114 -4.56 -13.08 7.32
N GLN A 115 -3.25 -12.89 7.20
CA GLN A 115 -2.54 -11.88 8.00
C GLN A 115 -3.10 -10.47 7.78
N MET A 116 -3.44 -10.10 6.54
CA MET A 116 -4.05 -8.80 6.23
C MET A 116 -5.40 -8.60 6.94
N MET A 117 -6.21 -9.65 7.09
CA MET A 117 -7.51 -9.59 7.75
C MET A 117 -7.38 -9.63 9.28
N ASP A 118 -6.39 -10.36 9.79
CA ASP A 118 -6.15 -10.47 11.23
C ASP A 118 -5.51 -9.19 11.79
N ASP A 119 -4.67 -8.53 11.01
CA ASP A 119 -3.95 -7.32 11.40
C ASP A 119 -4.60 -6.04 10.85
N LEU A 120 -5.83 -5.79 11.28
CA LEU A 120 -6.57 -4.57 10.92
C LEU A 120 -5.92 -3.30 11.47
N THR A 121 -5.22 -3.40 12.60
CA THR A 121 -4.58 -2.24 13.23
C THR A 121 -3.47 -1.67 12.36
N THR A 122 -2.70 -2.51 11.66
CA THR A 122 -1.72 -2.04 10.67
C THR A 122 -2.38 -1.23 9.55
N TRP A 123 -3.52 -1.68 9.03
CA TRP A 123 -4.24 -0.94 7.99
C TRP A 123 -4.78 0.39 8.50
N GLU A 124 -5.40 0.42 9.68
CA GLU A 124 -5.93 1.64 10.28
C GLU A 124 -4.83 2.69 10.52
N GLN A 125 -3.67 2.26 11.04
CA GLN A 125 -2.52 3.13 11.26
C GLN A 125 -1.90 3.61 9.94
N ALA A 126 -1.82 2.75 8.92
CA ALA A 126 -1.31 3.13 7.60
C ALA A 126 -2.20 4.18 6.93
N LEU A 127 -3.53 4.03 7.01
CA LEU A 127 -4.49 5.02 6.49
C LEU A 127 -4.35 6.36 7.23
N ALA A 128 -4.30 6.34 8.57
CA ALA A 128 -4.10 7.55 9.36
C ALA A 128 -2.77 8.26 9.04
N THR A 129 -1.71 7.49 8.78
CA THR A 129 -0.40 8.02 8.37
C THR A 129 -0.49 8.72 7.02
N LEU A 130 -1.18 8.12 6.05
CA LEU A 130 -1.39 8.73 4.73
C LEU A 130 -2.25 9.97 4.78
N ASP A 131 -3.30 9.99 5.59
CA ASP A 131 -4.13 11.18 5.79
C ASP A 131 -3.30 12.34 6.37
N ALA A 132 -2.42 12.04 7.33
CA ALA A 132 -1.50 13.02 7.89
C ALA A 132 -0.47 13.51 6.86
N GLU A 133 0.10 12.62 6.05
CA GLU A 133 1.01 12.98 4.96
C GLU A 133 0.32 13.83 3.88
N ALA A 134 -0.89 13.47 3.47
CA ALA A 134 -1.69 14.23 2.52
C ALA A 134 -2.06 15.61 3.08
N GLY A 135 -2.39 15.71 4.36
CA GLY A 135 -2.62 16.98 5.06
C GLY A 135 -1.38 17.88 5.03
N ARG A 136 -0.20 17.31 5.34
CA ARG A 136 1.09 18.04 5.24
C ARG A 136 1.38 18.46 3.81
N ALA A 137 1.21 17.59 2.83
CA ALA A 137 1.45 17.89 1.43
C ALA A 137 0.57 19.07 0.96
N ARG A 138 -0.72 19.08 1.32
CA ARG A 138 -1.62 20.21 1.02
C ARG A 138 -1.16 21.51 1.69
N PHE A 139 -0.77 21.45 2.97
CA PHE A 139 -0.33 22.63 3.71
C PHE A 139 0.94 23.25 3.12
N TYR A 140 1.90 22.42 2.71
CA TYR A 140 3.18 22.86 2.15
C TYR A 140 3.22 22.91 0.61
N ASN A 141 2.07 22.77 -0.07
CA ASN A 141 1.97 22.67 -1.53
C ASN A 141 2.91 21.61 -2.16
N GLY A 142 3.12 20.51 -1.44
CA GLY A 142 3.90 19.35 -1.87
C GLY A 142 3.09 18.33 -2.67
N PRO A 143 3.77 17.33 -3.26
CA PRO A 143 3.10 16.24 -3.96
C PRO A 143 2.26 15.40 -2.98
N VAL A 144 1.01 15.12 -3.35
CA VAL A 144 0.11 14.27 -2.57
C VAL A 144 0.61 12.82 -2.66
N PRO A 145 0.76 12.11 -1.52
CA PRO A 145 1.16 10.71 -1.54
C PRO A 145 0.10 9.86 -2.26
N PRO A 146 0.50 8.78 -2.95
CA PRO A 146 -0.45 7.92 -3.64
C PRO A 146 -1.39 7.24 -2.64
N ASP A 147 -2.61 6.92 -3.06
CA ASP A 147 -3.60 6.24 -2.22
C ASP A 147 -3.19 4.80 -1.90
N LEU A 148 -3.64 4.30 -0.74
CA LEU A 148 -3.46 2.90 -0.36
C LEU A 148 -4.65 2.07 -0.83
N GLU A 149 -4.38 1.15 -1.75
CA GLU A 149 -5.40 0.23 -2.26
C GLU A 149 -5.71 -0.87 -1.24
N VAL A 150 -6.55 -0.58 -0.25
CA VAL A 150 -6.96 -1.55 0.76
C VAL A 150 -7.92 -2.58 0.14
N PRO A 151 -7.67 -3.89 0.31
CA PRO A 151 -8.58 -4.92 -0.19
C PRO A 151 -10.02 -4.72 0.35
N PRO A 152 -11.08 -4.87 -0.49
CA PRO A 152 -12.46 -4.61 -0.05
C PRO A 152 -12.89 -5.43 1.16
N ALA A 153 -12.39 -6.65 1.30
CA ALA A 153 -12.66 -7.50 2.46
C ALA A 153 -12.11 -6.89 3.76
N VAL A 154 -10.90 -6.33 3.72
CA VAL A 154 -10.27 -5.65 4.85
C VAL A 154 -11.02 -4.36 5.19
N MET A 155 -11.41 -3.56 4.18
CA MET A 155 -12.18 -2.34 4.44
C MET A 155 -13.49 -2.62 5.15
N ARG A 156 -14.24 -3.65 4.72
CA ARG A 156 -15.48 -4.04 5.41
C ARG A 156 -15.25 -4.41 6.87
N LEU A 157 -14.12 -5.06 7.19
CA LEU A 157 -13.78 -5.41 8.57
C LEU A 157 -13.44 -4.17 9.40
N ILE A 158 -12.70 -3.20 8.82
CA ILE A 158 -12.41 -1.92 9.47
C ILE A 158 -13.71 -1.14 9.74
N GLU A 159 -14.59 -1.05 8.75
CA GLU A 159 -15.89 -0.38 8.88
C GLU A 159 -16.77 -1.03 9.96
N ALA A 160 -16.86 -2.36 9.97
CA ALA A 160 -17.59 -3.10 10.99
C ALA A 160 -17.02 -2.86 12.40
N ARG A 161 -15.68 -2.82 12.53
CA ARG A 161 -15.01 -2.52 13.80
C ARG A 161 -15.32 -1.11 14.29
N ARG A 162 -15.32 -0.12 13.39
CA ARG A 162 -15.67 1.28 13.70
C ARG A 162 -17.11 1.41 14.14
N ALA A 163 -18.06 0.83 13.40
CA ALA A 163 -19.47 0.81 13.77
C ALA A 163 -19.71 0.18 15.16
N ALA A 164 -19.05 -0.95 15.45
CA ALA A 164 -19.13 -1.58 16.77
C ALA A 164 -18.50 -0.73 17.90
N ALA A 165 -17.49 0.09 17.59
CA ALA A 165 -16.90 1.02 18.55
C ALA A 165 -17.81 2.22 18.84
N GLU A 166 -18.44 2.76 17.81
CA GLU A 166 -19.42 3.84 17.91
C GLU A 166 -20.65 3.41 18.70
N GLU A 167 -21.18 2.21 18.46
CA GLU A 167 -22.30 1.66 19.23
C GLU A 167 -21.93 1.54 20.72
N ARG A 168 -20.73 1.03 21.03
CA ARG A 168 -20.23 0.96 22.42
C ARG A 168 -20.08 2.34 23.05
N ALA A 169 -19.64 3.35 22.29
CA ALA A 169 -19.53 4.72 22.77
C ALA A 169 -20.91 5.35 23.02
N ALA A 170 -21.87 5.14 22.11
CA ALA A 170 -23.23 5.63 22.24
C ALA A 170 -23.94 5.06 23.48
N ARG A 171 -23.79 3.75 23.75
CA ARG A 171 -24.33 3.12 24.97
C ARG A 171 -23.71 3.65 26.26
N ARG A 172 -22.47 4.15 26.20
CA ARG A 172 -21.73 4.68 27.36
C ARG A 172 -21.99 6.16 27.60
N LYS A 173 -22.67 6.89 26.70
CA LYS A 173 -23.00 8.30 26.90
C LYS A 173 -24.13 8.37 27.94
N PRO A 174 -23.86 8.71 29.22
CA PRO A 174 -24.95 8.94 30.15
C PRO A 174 -25.81 10.08 29.62
N ARG A 175 -27.12 9.96 29.82
CA ARG A 175 -28.12 10.97 29.49
C ARG A 175 -27.86 12.19 30.40
N SER A 176 -26.90 13.04 30.03
CA SER A 176 -26.65 14.31 30.69
C SER A 176 -27.69 15.32 30.19
N ASP A 177 -28.91 15.15 30.67
CA ASP A 177 -29.95 16.18 30.77
C ASP A 177 -31.15 15.54 31.46
N GLU A 178 -31.01 15.31 32.78
CA GLU A 178 -32.08 15.33 33.79
C GLU A 178 -31.53 14.91 35.17
N GLY A 179 -31.25 15.92 36.01
CA GLY A 179 -31.53 15.93 37.46
C GLY A 179 -30.89 14.91 38.41
N GLY A 180 -30.04 15.43 39.31
CA GLY A 180 -30.31 15.29 40.74
C GLY A 180 -29.51 14.25 41.55
N GLY A 181 -28.83 14.73 42.60
CA GLY A 181 -28.65 13.95 43.82
C GLY A 181 -27.30 13.26 44.03
N GLY A 182 -26.18 13.99 43.91
CA GLY A 182 -24.99 13.58 44.67
C GLY A 182 -25.28 13.76 46.17
N PRO A 183 -24.99 12.79 47.05
CA PRO A 183 -25.21 12.94 48.48
C PRO A 183 -24.37 14.11 49.01
N ALA A 184 -25.02 15.06 49.67
CA ALA A 184 -24.36 16.18 50.32
C ALA A 184 -23.34 15.66 51.34
N LEU A 185 -22.10 16.13 51.23
CA LEU A 185 -21.08 15.96 52.27
C LEU A 185 -21.54 16.72 53.51
N THR A 186 -22.19 16.03 54.45
CA THR A 186 -22.42 16.55 55.80
C THR A 186 -21.08 16.56 56.53
N PRO A 187 -20.55 17.71 56.98
CA PRO A 187 -19.39 17.72 57.86
C PRO A 187 -19.78 17.12 59.20
N ASP A 188 -19.10 16.04 59.60
CA ASP A 188 -19.30 15.37 60.88
C ASP A 188 -18.72 16.24 62.02
N ALA A 189 -19.60 16.68 62.93
CA ALA A 189 -19.28 17.51 64.08
C ALA A 189 -18.77 16.68 65.27
N ALA A 190 -17.87 15.73 65.02
CA ALA A 190 -17.35 14.79 66.02
C ALA A 190 -15.85 14.97 66.34
N VAL A 191 -15.28 16.15 66.13
CA VAL A 191 -14.00 16.52 66.76
C VAL A 191 -14.28 17.29 68.04
N ARG A 192 -14.69 16.55 69.09
CA ARG A 192 -14.56 17.01 70.48
C ARG A 192 -13.21 16.53 70.99
N HIS A 193 -12.35 17.50 71.31
CA HIS A 193 -11.13 17.34 72.12
C HIS A 193 -11.43 16.62 73.44
N PRO A 194 -10.46 15.87 73.96
CA PRO A 194 -9.72 16.34 75.13
C PRO A 194 -8.26 16.72 74.83
#